data_AF-A0ABD2TCW6-F1
#
_entry.id   AF-A0ABD2TCW6-F1
#
_cell.length_a   1.000
_cell.length_b   1.000
_cell.length_c   1.000
_cell.angle_alpha   90.00
_cell.angle_beta   90.00
_cell.angle_gamma   90.00
#
_symmetry.space_group_name_H-M   'P 1'
#
loop_
_entity.id
_entity.type
_entity.pdbx_description
1 polymer ?
#
loop_
_entity_poly.entity_id
_entity_poly.type
_entity_poly.pdbx_seq_one_letter_code
_entity_poly.pdbx_strand_id
1 'polypeptide(L)'
;MSKKKSVDMRWHQEKHLDEENVLKHPADSKAWKEFDKNHPWISQEPRNMILGLGTDGFNPFGNMSTSYSMWSVILLPYNLPHYKCFKDPFMIMSLLIPGLQALGKDIDVYLCPLFDELKDLWRDGVETFDASIRKGFKMHAAVLWTINDFPAYGNFLDGAQRDTWHVLLAIRMCLHKR
;
A
#
# COMPACT_ATOMS: atom_id res chain seq x y z
N MET A 1 -2.97 -15.86 -11.33
CA MET A 1 -1.58 -15.34 -11.44
C MET A 1 -0.74 -16.24 -12.34
N SER A 2 0.27 -15.70 -13.05
CA SER A 2 1.25 -16.53 -13.76
C SER A 2 2.28 -17.11 -12.78
N LYS A 3 2.90 -18.25 -13.12
CA LYS A 3 3.93 -18.89 -12.28
C LYS A 3 5.03 -17.91 -11.85
N LYS A 4 5.50 -17.06 -12.78
CA LYS A 4 6.55 -16.07 -12.52
C LYS A 4 6.11 -15.04 -11.48
N LYS A 5 4.90 -14.48 -11.62
CA LYS A 5 4.35 -13.52 -10.65
C LYS A 5 4.18 -14.16 -9.26
N SER A 6 3.71 -15.40 -9.19
CA SER A 6 3.56 -16.10 -7.90
C SER A 6 4.90 -16.31 -7.17
N VAL A 7 5.99 -16.58 -7.90
CA VAL A 7 7.34 -16.65 -7.30
C VAL A 7 7.82 -15.27 -6.86
N ASP A 8 7.57 -14.23 -7.66
CA ASP A 8 7.98 -12.86 -7.32
C ASP A 8 7.30 -12.36 -6.03
N MET A 9 6.05 -12.74 -5.77
CA MET A 9 5.32 -12.33 -4.55
C MET A 9 5.92 -12.88 -3.25
N ARG A 10 6.69 -13.97 -3.32
CA ARG A 10 7.36 -14.56 -2.15
C ARG A 10 8.83 -14.14 -2.05
N TRP A 11 9.31 -13.33 -2.99
CA TRP A 11 10.73 -12.98 -3.09
C TRP A 11 11.25 -12.30 -1.82
N HIS A 12 10.46 -11.40 -1.23
CA HIS A 12 10.83 -10.66 -0.03
C HIS A 12 11.18 -11.54 1.19
N GLN A 13 10.68 -12.78 1.23
CA GLN A 13 10.95 -13.73 2.33
C GLN A 13 11.86 -14.90 1.88
N GLU A 14 11.73 -15.38 0.64
CA GLU A 14 12.47 -16.57 0.17
C GLU A 14 13.85 -16.27 -0.41
N LYS A 15 14.04 -15.08 -1.00
CA LYS A 15 15.22 -14.75 -1.81
C LYS A 15 15.90 -13.45 -1.42
N HIS A 16 15.25 -12.68 -0.56
CA HIS A 16 15.81 -11.47 0.01
C HIS A 16 16.87 -11.83 1.04
N LEU A 17 18.09 -11.32 0.87
CA LEU A 17 19.15 -11.42 1.87
C LEU A 17 19.14 -10.13 2.68
N ASP A 18 18.73 -10.22 3.94
CA ASP A 18 18.83 -9.11 4.90
C ASP A 18 20.30 -8.92 5.25
N GLU A 19 20.89 -7.80 4.83
CA GLU A 19 22.25 -7.41 5.15
C GLU A 19 22.21 -6.35 6.24
N GLU A 20 22.94 -6.57 7.33
CA GLU A 20 22.96 -5.62 8.45
C GLU A 20 23.35 -4.22 7.98
N ASN A 21 22.54 -3.23 8.37
CA ASN A 21 22.73 -1.81 8.07
C ASN A 21 22.57 -1.40 6.59
N VAL A 22 21.97 -2.24 5.73
CA VAL A 22 21.66 -1.88 4.34
C VAL A 22 20.16 -1.95 4.08
N LEU A 23 19.56 -0.86 3.63
CA LEU A 23 18.15 -0.81 3.21
C LEU A 23 18.07 -0.98 1.69
N LYS A 24 17.83 -2.21 1.21
CA LYS A 24 17.66 -2.53 -0.21
C LYS A 24 16.20 -2.66 -0.61
N HIS A 25 15.35 -2.93 0.37
CA HIS A 25 13.94 -3.23 0.18
C HIS A 25 13.10 -2.72 1.36
N PRO A 26 11.80 -2.38 1.15
CA PRO A 26 10.91 -2.02 2.25
C PRO A 26 10.87 -3.04 3.41
N ALA A 27 11.09 -4.33 3.11
CA ALA A 27 11.18 -5.40 4.11
C ALA A 27 12.37 -5.24 5.10
N ASP A 28 13.41 -4.51 4.72
CA ASP A 28 14.56 -4.24 5.60
C ASP A 28 14.25 -3.18 6.65
N SER A 29 13.17 -2.43 6.44
CA SER A 29 12.78 -1.33 7.31
C SER A 29 12.39 -1.83 8.70
N LYS A 30 12.68 -1.00 9.71
CA LYS A 30 12.24 -1.26 11.09
C LYS A 30 10.71 -1.36 11.18
N ALA A 31 9.99 -0.58 10.36
CA ALA A 31 8.53 -0.58 10.34
C ALA A 31 7.97 -1.92 9.88
N TRP A 32 8.51 -2.52 8.81
CA TRP A 32 8.10 -3.85 8.38
C TRP A 32 8.44 -4.90 9.45
N LYS A 33 9.67 -4.89 9.98
CA LYS A 33 10.11 -5.83 11.01
C LYS A 33 9.24 -5.74 12.29
N GLU A 34 8.83 -4.54 12.68
CA GLU A 34 7.91 -4.32 13.82
C GLU A 34 6.48 -4.77 13.49
N PHE A 35 6.02 -4.55 12.25
CA PHE A 35 4.74 -5.06 11.76
C PHE A 35 4.68 -6.59 11.81
N ASP A 36 5.70 -7.28 11.29
CA ASP A 36 5.78 -8.75 11.29
C ASP A 36 5.76 -9.32 12.72
N LYS A 37 6.39 -8.61 13.67
CA LYS A 37 6.37 -8.98 15.09
C LYS A 37 4.98 -8.83 15.71
N ASN A 38 4.24 -7.78 15.34
CA ASN A 38 2.90 -7.51 15.88
C ASN A 38 1.81 -8.36 15.20
N HIS A 39 2.05 -8.80 13.96
CA HIS A 39 1.12 -9.55 13.15
C HIS A 39 1.76 -10.82 12.58
N PRO A 40 2.22 -11.77 13.45
CA PRO A 40 2.94 -12.96 13.01
C PRO A 40 2.11 -13.86 12.10
N TRP A 41 0.78 -13.84 12.24
CA TRP A 41 -0.12 -14.60 11.39
C TRP A 41 -0.13 -14.11 9.92
N ILE A 42 0.22 -12.84 9.66
CA ILE A 42 0.42 -12.32 8.30
C ILE A 42 1.77 -12.81 7.76
N SER A 43 2.85 -12.62 8.52
CA SER A 43 4.23 -12.88 8.09
C SER A 43 4.58 -14.38 7.98
N GLN A 44 3.81 -15.24 8.64
CA GLN A 44 3.90 -16.70 8.48
C GLN A 44 3.53 -17.18 7.08
N GLU A 45 2.71 -16.41 6.36
CA GLU A 45 2.29 -16.74 5.00
C GLU A 45 2.94 -15.75 4.00
N PRO A 46 4.05 -16.13 3.32
CA PRO A 46 4.78 -15.27 2.36
C PRO A 46 3.93 -14.71 1.22
N ARG A 47 2.78 -15.34 0.97
CA ARG A 47 1.88 -14.96 -0.12
C ARG A 47 0.88 -13.88 0.29
N ASN A 48 0.80 -13.52 1.57
CA ASN A 48 0.05 -12.36 2.04
C ASN A 48 0.72 -11.07 1.55
N MET A 49 -0.09 -10.08 1.17
CA MET A 49 0.39 -8.85 0.57
C MET A 49 0.66 -7.77 1.61
N ILE A 50 1.82 -7.14 1.50
CA ILE A 50 2.19 -5.90 2.17
C ILE A 50 2.21 -4.79 1.10
N LEU A 51 1.38 -3.78 1.32
CA LEU A 51 1.12 -2.71 0.38
C LEU A 51 1.65 -1.38 0.90
N GLY A 52 2.22 -0.57 0.01
CA GLY A 52 2.32 0.88 0.20
C GLY A 52 1.13 1.57 -0.45
N LEU A 53 0.60 2.61 0.18
CA LEU A 53 -0.41 3.48 -0.44
C LEU A 53 0.22 4.83 -0.73
N GLY A 54 0.10 5.34 -1.96
CA GLY A 54 0.56 6.67 -2.32
C GLY A 54 -0.58 7.50 -2.89
N THR A 55 -0.69 8.76 -2.51
CA THR A 55 -1.59 9.71 -3.15
C THR A 55 -0.90 11.03 -3.41
N ASP A 56 -1.12 11.57 -4.61
CA ASP A 56 -0.62 12.88 -5.02
C ASP A 56 -1.58 13.53 -6.03
N GLY A 57 -1.62 14.86 -6.02
CA GLY A 57 -2.39 15.67 -6.95
C GLY A 57 -1.50 16.15 -8.10
N PHE A 58 -1.83 15.76 -9.33
CA PHE A 58 -1.15 16.24 -10.53
C PHE A 58 -2.09 17.03 -11.45
N ASN A 59 -1.53 17.89 -12.30
CA ASN A 59 -2.28 18.65 -13.29
C ASN A 59 -2.03 18.08 -14.69
N PRO A 60 -3.01 17.40 -15.32
CA PRO A 60 -2.84 16.78 -16.63
C PRO A 60 -2.70 17.78 -17.78
N PHE A 61 -3.10 19.05 -17.59
CA PHE A 61 -3.17 20.05 -18.66
C PHE A 61 -1.93 20.96 -18.75
N GLY A 62 -0.92 20.77 -17.90
CA GLY A 62 0.44 21.31 -18.09
C GLY A 62 0.62 22.84 -18.10
N ASN A 63 -0.45 23.63 -18.01
CA ASN A 63 -0.40 25.06 -18.37
C ASN A 63 -0.36 26.05 -17.19
N MET A 64 0.21 25.66 -16.04
CA MET A 64 0.17 26.44 -14.78
C MET A 64 -1.25 26.82 -14.29
N SER A 65 -2.31 26.24 -14.89
CA SER A 65 -3.68 26.47 -14.46
C SER A 65 -3.97 25.65 -13.21
N THR A 66 -4.30 26.29 -12.10
CA THR A 66 -4.76 25.62 -10.87
C THR A 66 -6.24 25.23 -10.91
N SER A 67 -6.90 25.41 -12.07
CA SER A 67 -8.34 25.17 -12.26
C SER A 67 -8.73 23.69 -12.39
N TYR A 68 -7.76 22.78 -12.39
CA TYR A 68 -7.99 21.35 -12.49
C TYR A 68 -6.84 20.57 -11.87
N SER A 69 -7.18 19.59 -11.05
CA SER A 69 -6.26 18.67 -10.38
C SER A 69 -6.83 17.26 -10.50
N MET A 70 -5.95 16.29 -10.70
CA MET A 70 -6.28 14.87 -10.67
C MET A 70 -5.48 14.22 -9.57
N TRP A 71 -6.16 13.48 -8.70
CA TRP A 71 -5.53 12.77 -7.59
C TRP A 71 -5.52 11.28 -7.89
N SER A 72 -4.33 10.71 -8.02
CA SER A 72 -4.16 9.28 -8.19
C SER A 72 -3.92 8.62 -6.84
N VAL A 73 -4.66 7.55 -6.53
CA VAL A 73 -4.39 6.69 -5.38
C VAL A 73 -3.78 5.38 -5.88
N ILE A 74 -2.50 5.18 -5.56
CA ILE A 74 -1.69 4.08 -6.08
C ILE A 74 -1.34 3.13 -4.94
N LEU A 75 -1.60 1.84 -5.14
CA LEU A 75 -1.13 0.76 -4.28
C LEU A 75 0.13 0.13 -4.88
N LEU A 76 1.14 -0.07 -4.03
CA LEU A 76 2.44 -0.64 -4.38
C LEU A 76 2.60 -2.00 -3.70
N PRO A 77 2.70 -3.11 -4.44
CA PRO A 77 2.91 -4.44 -3.85
C PRO A 77 4.38 -4.61 -3.44
N TYR A 78 4.69 -4.33 -2.19
CA TYR A 78 6.06 -4.42 -1.70
C TYR A 78 6.58 -5.84 -1.55
N ASN A 79 5.75 -6.86 -1.72
CA ASN A 79 6.20 -8.25 -1.82
C ASN A 79 7.16 -8.50 -2.99
N LEU A 80 7.04 -7.71 -4.06
CA LEU A 80 7.81 -7.88 -5.28
C LEU A 80 9.26 -7.43 -5.10
N PRO A 81 10.21 -7.99 -5.87
CA PRO A 81 11.59 -7.51 -5.88
C PRO A 81 11.71 -6.01 -6.10
N HIS A 82 12.74 -5.39 -5.51
CA HIS A 82 13.00 -3.95 -5.60
C HIS A 82 12.99 -3.40 -7.04
N TYR A 83 13.45 -4.20 -8.02
CA TYR A 83 13.46 -3.82 -9.44
C TYR A 83 12.10 -3.96 -10.14
N LYS A 84 11.04 -4.38 -9.44
CA LYS A 84 9.66 -4.55 -9.93
C LYS A 84 8.62 -3.75 -9.16
N CYS A 85 8.72 -3.65 -7.83
CA CYS A 85 7.66 -3.07 -6.99
C CYS A 85 7.30 -1.61 -7.34
N PHE A 86 8.21 -0.86 -7.96
CA PHE A 86 8.00 0.51 -8.44
C PHE A 86 7.98 0.63 -9.97
N LYS A 87 7.66 -0.44 -10.70
CA LYS A 87 7.48 -0.36 -12.16
C LYS A 87 6.00 -0.27 -12.52
N ASP A 88 5.68 0.57 -13.49
CA ASP A 88 4.33 0.85 -14.00
C ASP A 88 3.40 -0.38 -14.10
N PRO A 89 3.80 -1.55 -14.65
CA PRO A 89 2.91 -2.70 -14.75
C PRO A 89 2.55 -3.38 -13.41
N PHE A 90 3.18 -2.97 -12.31
CA PHE A 90 2.93 -3.50 -10.97
C PHE A 90 2.35 -2.45 -10.01
N MET A 91 2.34 -1.18 -10.40
CA MET A 91 1.62 -0.15 -9.66
C MET A 91 0.11 -0.32 -9.91
N ILE A 92 -0.67 -0.43 -8.84
CA ILE A 92 -2.11 -0.60 -8.94
C ILE A 92 -2.75 0.77 -8.71
N MET A 93 -3.16 1.44 -9.77
CA MET A 93 -3.98 2.64 -9.67
C MET A 93 -5.39 2.23 -9.26
N SER A 94 -5.71 2.46 -7.98
CA SER A 94 -6.99 2.08 -7.37
C SER A 94 -8.07 3.12 -7.61
N LEU A 95 -7.71 4.41 -7.54
CA LEU A 95 -8.62 5.52 -7.74
C LEU A 95 -7.94 6.60 -8.57
N LEU A 96 -8.74 7.26 -9.41
CA LEU A 96 -8.35 8.46 -10.14
C LEU A 96 -9.46 9.49 -9.97
N ILE A 97 -9.21 10.49 -9.13
CA ILE A 97 -10.23 11.43 -8.69
C ILE A 97 -10.00 12.78 -9.39
N PRO A 98 -10.86 13.17 -10.34
CA PRO A 98 -10.80 14.51 -10.93
C PRO A 98 -11.41 15.56 -10.00
N GLY A 99 -10.80 16.74 -9.91
CA GLY A 99 -11.30 17.86 -9.12
C GLY A 99 -10.92 19.20 -9.75
N LEU A 100 -11.84 20.17 -9.70
CA LEU A 100 -11.57 21.54 -10.19
C LEU A 100 -10.52 22.28 -9.33
N GLN A 101 -10.28 21.84 -8.10
CA GLN A 101 -9.24 22.32 -7.19
C GLN A 101 -8.70 21.13 -6.38
N ALA A 102 -7.66 21.34 -5.55
CA ALA A 102 -7.19 20.32 -4.61
C ALA A 102 -8.39 19.75 -3.84
N LEU A 103 -8.55 18.42 -3.87
CA LEU A 103 -9.60 17.71 -3.13
C LEU A 103 -9.36 17.99 -1.65
N GLY A 104 -10.12 18.94 -1.10
CA GLY A 104 -10.04 19.31 0.31
C GLY A 104 -10.67 18.22 1.17
N LYS A 105 -11.69 18.60 1.93
CA LYS A 105 -12.30 17.73 2.95
C LYS A 105 -13.01 16.48 2.44
N ASP A 106 -13.33 16.40 1.15
CA ASP A 106 -14.16 15.32 0.59
C ASP A 106 -13.35 14.12 0.04
N ILE A 107 -12.02 14.11 0.19
CA ILE A 107 -11.18 13.00 -0.30
C ILE A 107 -11.51 11.68 0.39
N ASP A 108 -11.96 11.73 1.64
CA ASP A 108 -12.38 10.58 2.45
C ASP A 108 -13.55 9.83 1.82
N VAL A 109 -14.54 10.53 1.26
CA VAL A 109 -15.69 9.93 0.59
C VAL A 109 -15.24 9.02 -0.56
N TYR A 110 -14.23 9.46 -1.32
CA TYR A 110 -13.67 8.67 -2.42
C TYR A 110 -12.80 7.52 -1.95
N LEU A 111 -12.13 7.66 -0.80
CA LEU A 111 -11.27 6.62 -0.23
C LEU A 111 -12.06 5.54 0.54
N CYS A 112 -13.28 5.82 0.99
CA CYS A 112 -14.10 4.88 1.75
C CYS A 112 -14.22 3.49 1.10
N PRO A 113 -14.58 3.37 -0.19
CA PRO A 113 -14.68 2.04 -0.84
C PRO A 113 -13.36 1.28 -0.83
N LEU A 114 -12.25 1.99 -1.09
CA LEU A 114 -10.92 1.39 -1.07
C LEU A 114 -10.55 0.89 0.34
N PHE A 115 -10.84 1.68 1.37
CA PHE A 115 -10.56 1.26 2.74
C PHE A 115 -11.44 0.10 3.19
N ASP A 116 -12.69 0.02 2.73
CA ASP A 116 -13.56 -1.10 3.04
C ASP A 116 -13.07 -2.39 2.37
N GLU A 117 -12.65 -2.34 1.10
CA GLU A 117 -12.00 -3.49 0.45
C GLU A 117 -10.69 -3.91 1.16
N LEU A 118 -9.88 -2.95 1.62
CA LEU A 118 -8.66 -3.24 2.38
C LEU A 118 -8.98 -3.84 3.76
N LYS A 119 -10.05 -3.42 4.43
CA LYS A 119 -10.51 -4.03 5.69
C LYS A 119 -10.98 -5.46 5.46
N ASP A 120 -11.71 -5.72 4.38
CA ASP A 120 -12.18 -7.06 4.02
C ASP A 120 -11.01 -7.97 3.67
N LEU A 121 -10.03 -7.48 2.89
CA LEU A 121 -8.79 -8.21 2.61
C LEU A 121 -7.96 -8.49 3.87
N TRP A 122 -7.97 -7.59 4.85
CA TRP A 122 -7.30 -7.82 6.13
C TRP A 122 -8.03 -8.85 6.98
N ARG A 123 -9.34 -8.69 7.19
CA ARG A 123 -10.14 -9.51 8.12
C ARG A 123 -10.47 -10.88 7.54
N ASP A 124 -11.06 -10.86 6.36
CA ASP A 124 -11.59 -12.06 5.73
C ASP A 124 -10.55 -12.63 4.77
N GLY A 125 -9.82 -11.79 4.03
CA GLY A 125 -8.93 -12.27 2.97
C GLY A 125 -9.70 -12.89 1.80
N VAL A 126 -8.97 -13.28 0.75
CA VAL A 126 -9.55 -13.78 -0.49
C VAL A 126 -8.89 -15.09 -0.94
N GLU A 127 -9.72 -16.07 -1.32
CA GLU A 127 -9.23 -17.33 -1.88
C GLU A 127 -8.44 -17.08 -3.16
N THR A 128 -7.16 -17.43 -3.13
CA THR A 128 -6.20 -17.14 -4.18
C THR A 128 -5.45 -18.42 -4.56
N PHE A 129 -5.16 -18.57 -5.86
CA PHE A 129 -4.41 -19.72 -6.36
C PHE A 129 -2.97 -19.34 -6.70
N ASP A 130 -2.02 -20.03 -6.06
CA ASP A 130 -0.61 -19.92 -6.40
C ASP A 130 -0.25 -20.88 -7.53
N ALA A 131 0.02 -20.32 -8.71
CA ALA A 131 0.32 -21.12 -9.90
C ALA A 131 1.70 -21.80 -9.85
N SER A 132 2.63 -21.32 -9.02
CA SER A 132 3.98 -21.88 -8.91
C SER A 132 4.00 -23.20 -8.13
N ILE A 133 3.32 -23.24 -6.98
CA ILE A 133 3.19 -24.42 -6.12
C ILE A 133 1.88 -25.18 -6.35
N ARG A 134 1.00 -24.65 -7.20
CA ARG A 134 -0.31 -25.22 -7.57
C ARG A 134 -1.20 -25.48 -6.35
N LYS A 135 -1.21 -24.54 -5.40
CA LYS A 135 -1.97 -24.65 -4.16
C LYS A 135 -2.84 -23.41 -3.95
N GLY A 136 -4.09 -23.64 -3.53
CA GLY A 136 -4.95 -22.58 -3.01
C GLY A 136 -4.47 -22.09 -1.64
N PHE A 137 -4.72 -20.82 -1.36
CA PHE A 137 -4.50 -20.23 -0.05
C PHE A 137 -5.41 -19.02 0.11
N LYS A 138 -5.67 -18.67 1.36
CA LYS A 138 -6.39 -17.45 1.70
C LYS A 138 -5.39 -16.30 1.77
N MET A 139 -5.47 -15.37 0.84
CA MET A 139 -4.58 -14.21 0.77
C MET A 139 -5.16 -13.08 1.61
N HIS A 140 -4.38 -12.60 2.56
CA HIS A 140 -4.66 -11.36 3.28
C HIS A 140 -3.78 -10.23 2.76
N ALA A 141 -4.21 -8.98 2.96
CA ALA A 141 -3.44 -7.80 2.61
C ALA A 141 -3.38 -6.80 3.76
N ALA A 142 -2.26 -6.11 3.88
CA ALA A 142 -2.02 -5.07 4.87
C ALA A 142 -1.37 -3.85 4.22
N VAL A 143 -1.75 -2.64 4.64
CA VAL A 143 -1.07 -1.41 4.23
C VAL A 143 -0.05 -1.04 5.31
N LEU A 144 1.22 -0.94 4.91
CA LEU A 144 2.32 -0.69 5.84
C LEU A 144 2.49 0.80 6.15
N TRP A 145 2.41 1.66 5.13
CA TRP A 145 2.46 3.12 5.28
C TRP A 145 1.85 3.83 4.06
N THR A 146 1.65 5.14 4.24
CA THR A 146 1.21 6.05 3.18
C THR A 146 2.36 6.96 2.73
N ILE A 147 2.51 7.19 1.42
CA ILE A 147 3.49 8.10 0.81
C ILE A 147 2.75 9.28 0.20
N ASN A 148 2.77 10.41 0.90
CA ASN A 148 2.06 11.64 0.54
C ASN A 148 3.02 12.84 0.71
N ASP A 149 2.85 13.89 -0.09
CA ASP A 149 3.50 15.18 0.18
C ASP A 149 2.78 15.94 1.31
N PHE A 150 3.35 17.04 1.81
CA PHE A 150 2.75 17.78 2.94
C PHE A 150 1.31 18.29 2.64
N PRO A 151 1.03 18.87 1.46
CA PRO A 151 -0.33 19.19 1.04
C PRO A 151 -1.29 17.99 1.00
N ALA A 152 -0.88 16.86 0.40
CA ALA A 152 -1.70 15.65 0.33
C ALA A 152 -1.94 15.03 1.70
N TYR A 153 -0.96 15.09 2.60
CA TYR A 153 -1.09 14.61 3.97
C TYR A 153 -2.16 15.37 4.76
N GLY A 154 -2.23 16.70 4.60
CA GLY A 154 -3.25 17.53 5.24
C GLY A 154 -4.67 17.13 4.81
N ASN A 155 -4.90 16.95 3.50
CA ASN A 155 -6.20 16.55 2.98
C ASN A 155 -6.55 15.10 3.37
N PHE A 156 -5.57 14.19 3.36
CA PHE A 156 -5.76 12.78 3.70
C PHE A 156 -6.17 12.58 5.17
N LEU A 157 -5.59 13.34 6.10
CA LEU A 157 -5.90 13.21 7.53
C LEU A 157 -7.18 13.93 7.98
N ASP A 158 -7.51 15.08 7.38
CA ASP A 158 -8.71 15.85 7.78
C ASP A 158 -10.00 15.09 7.43
N GLY A 159 -9.98 14.25 6.39
CA GLY A 159 -11.10 13.38 6.02
C GLY A 159 -11.12 12.01 6.74
N ALA A 160 -9.98 11.44 7.14
CA ALA A 160 -9.93 10.10 7.74
C ALA A 160 -10.46 10.00 9.19
N GLN A 161 -11.12 11.03 9.71
CA GLN A 161 -11.34 11.24 11.13
C GLN A 161 -12.52 10.48 11.76
N ARG A 162 -13.31 9.69 11.01
CA ARG A 162 -14.52 9.06 11.58
C ARG A 162 -14.52 7.56 11.83
N ASP A 163 -13.86 6.67 11.08
CA ASP A 163 -13.92 5.21 11.38
C ASP A 163 -12.69 4.38 10.93
N THR A 164 -11.51 4.99 10.93
CA THR A 164 -10.28 4.40 10.35
C THR A 164 -9.24 4.03 11.41
N TRP A 165 -9.66 3.76 12.65
CA TRP A 165 -8.75 3.53 13.79
C TRP A 165 -7.88 2.27 13.66
N HIS A 166 -8.27 1.28 12.85
CA HIS A 166 -7.50 0.04 12.68
C HIS A 166 -6.50 0.07 11.51
N VAL A 167 -6.79 0.80 10.43
CA VAL A 167 -5.86 0.96 9.29
C VAL A 167 -4.77 2.01 9.63
N LEU A 168 -5.11 3.02 10.43
CA LEU A 168 -4.17 4.07 10.85
C LEU A 168 -3.20 3.62 11.96
N LEU A 169 -3.41 2.50 12.65
CA LEU A 169 -2.50 2.10 13.72
C LEU A 169 -1.09 1.75 13.18
N ALA A 170 -1.01 1.19 11.98
CA ALA A 170 0.26 0.97 11.27
C ALA A 170 0.97 2.31 10.94
N ILE A 171 0.20 3.34 10.58
CA ILE A 171 0.71 4.68 10.23
C ILE A 171 1.14 5.46 11.50
N ARG A 172 0.41 5.31 12.62
CA ARG A 172 0.69 6.03 13.88
C ARG A 172 1.90 5.47 14.64
N MET A 173 2.20 4.17 14.52
CA MET A 173 3.37 3.56 15.17
C MET A 173 4.71 4.05 14.60
N CYS A 174 4.73 4.51 13.34
CA CYS A 174 5.96 4.99 12.71
C CYS A 174 6.33 6.44 13.07
N LEU A 175 5.38 7.23 13.58
CA LEU A 175 5.56 8.66 13.88
C LEU A 175 5.78 8.98 15.37
N HIS A 176 5.56 8.04 16.29
CA HIS A 176 5.70 8.28 17.74
C HIS A 176 7.00 7.78 18.37
N LYS A 177 8.01 7.38 17.58
CA LYS A 177 9.40 7.22 18.04
C LYS A 177 10.29 8.33 17.46
N ARG A 178 10.08 9.56 17.91
CA ARG A 178 11.11 10.61 17.96
C ARG A 178 11.14 11.18 19.36
#